data_AF-A0A7V3DLP2-F1
#
_entry.id   AF-A0A7V3DLP2-F1
#
_cell.length_a   1.000
_cell.length_b   1.000
_cell.length_c   1.000
_cell.angle_alpha   90.00
_cell.angle_beta   90.00
_cell.angle_gamma   90.00
#
_symmetry.space_group_name_H-M   'P 1'
#
loop_
_entity.id
_entity.type
_entity.pdbx_description
1 polymer ?
#
loop_
_entity_poly.entity_id
_entity_poly.type
_entity_poly.pdbx_seq_one_letter_code
_entity_poly.pdbx_strand_id
1 'polypeptide(L)'
;MDTSGQERGKTGLRGAEETMSKSPEGKDSVQELLGSLLRIQELGFALMEHDAAESQKGKDEIRRAREELAAGIPLQWMRVLERLQNTGQPAIVPATDGFCSYCRIQVPTRMFQEVLRNSRIHQCPCCARILYVPEGGGLHLKDSASRIGAGGFARFSNPQLVLPNLSGRSMPEVLEEMVERLASLGWIPEPKEILRAAIQREELVTTALEHGLAFPHVRGVEGGGLVVAVGLSRKGVHFSKGERRLSRILFFSVIPQAASTLYLKIVGGLVKALRTEQARKALLSCKDSSKAWEVLLQLSGPNLP
;
A
#
# COMPACT_ATOMS: atom_id res chain seq x y z
N MET A 1 61.15 2.25 -41.00
CA MET A 1 60.49 3.40 -40.35
C MET A 1 59.26 3.68 -41.21
N ASP A 2 58.13 2.99 -40.96
CA ASP A 2 57.08 3.40 -39.99
C ASP A 2 56.60 4.83 -40.34
N THR A 3 55.35 5.14 -40.71
CA THR A 3 54.02 4.71 -40.23
C THR A 3 52.95 5.19 -41.23
N SER A 4 52.08 4.31 -41.76
CA SER A 4 50.63 4.22 -41.49
C SER A 4 49.75 5.46 -41.71
N GLY A 5 48.79 5.34 -42.66
CA GLY A 5 47.64 6.21 -42.83
C GLY A 5 46.50 5.42 -43.45
N GLN A 6 45.60 4.91 -42.62
CA GLN A 6 44.52 3.99 -42.95
C GLN A 6 43.19 4.78 -43.02
N GLU A 7 42.65 5.02 -44.22
CA GLU A 7 41.27 5.50 -44.38
C GLU A 7 40.31 4.31 -44.52
N ARG A 8 39.39 4.16 -43.56
CA ARG A 8 38.23 3.27 -43.65
C ARG A 8 36.94 4.08 -43.62
N GLY A 9 36.06 3.76 -44.57
CA GLY A 9 34.65 3.49 -44.28
C GLY A 9 33.73 4.67 -44.06
N LYS A 10 33.15 5.19 -45.15
CA LYS A 10 31.81 5.80 -45.13
C LYS A 10 30.77 4.70 -45.36
N THR A 11 30.02 4.32 -44.33
CA THR A 11 28.74 3.62 -44.47
C THR A 11 27.71 4.30 -43.59
N GLY A 12 26.60 4.66 -44.23
CA GLY A 12 25.58 5.56 -43.70
C GLY A 12 24.85 5.05 -42.47
N LEU A 13 24.60 5.97 -41.54
CA LEU A 13 23.57 5.83 -40.53
C LEU A 13 22.20 6.07 -41.18
N ARG A 14 21.45 5.00 -41.42
CA ARG A 14 20.00 5.04 -41.58
C ARG A 14 19.37 4.69 -40.24
N GLY A 15 18.37 5.48 -39.86
CA GLY A 15 17.77 5.55 -38.53
C GLY A 15 17.27 4.22 -37.97
N ALA A 16 17.48 4.04 -36.67
CA ALA A 16 16.65 3.17 -35.86
C ALA A 16 15.37 3.94 -35.53
N GLU A 17 14.30 3.61 -36.24
CA GLU A 17 12.94 3.96 -35.82
C GLU A 17 12.68 3.29 -34.46
N GLU A 18 12.57 4.10 -33.41
CA GLU A 18 12.00 3.68 -32.14
C GLU A 18 10.60 3.11 -32.42
N THR A 19 10.45 1.82 -32.17
CA THR A 19 9.16 1.15 -32.20
C THR A 19 8.29 1.72 -31.08
N MET A 20 7.52 2.76 -31.43
CA MET A 20 6.42 3.27 -30.62
C MET A 20 5.44 2.13 -30.37
N SER A 21 5.49 1.54 -29.17
CA SER A 21 4.52 0.51 -28.78
C SER A 21 3.14 1.15 -28.80
N LYS A 22 2.24 0.66 -29.67
CA LYS A 22 0.85 1.11 -29.76
C LYS A 22 0.23 1.10 -28.35
N SER A 23 -0.33 2.24 -27.94
CA SER A 23 -1.09 2.33 -26.71
C SER A 23 -2.35 1.45 -26.83
N PRO A 24 -2.84 0.83 -25.75
CA PRO A 24 -4.08 0.07 -25.81
C PRO A 24 -5.22 0.99 -26.23
N GLU A 25 -5.92 0.59 -27.29
CA GLU A 25 -7.10 1.29 -27.81
C GLU A 25 -8.34 0.49 -27.41
N GLY A 26 -9.33 1.15 -26.81
CA GLY A 26 -10.57 0.54 -26.32
C GLY A 26 -10.73 0.56 -24.79
N LYS A 27 -11.96 0.74 -24.31
CA LYS A 27 -12.27 0.87 -22.87
C LYS A 27 -11.86 -0.38 -22.07
N ASP A 28 -12.18 -1.56 -22.60
CA ASP A 28 -11.94 -2.83 -21.91
C ASP A 28 -10.43 -3.15 -21.85
N SER A 29 -9.69 -2.87 -22.93
CA SER A 29 -8.23 -3.08 -22.98
C SER A 29 -7.47 -2.14 -22.04
N VAL A 30 -7.92 -0.89 -21.87
CA VAL A 30 -7.33 0.06 -20.92
C VAL A 30 -7.64 -0.34 -19.48
N GLN A 31 -8.86 -0.79 -19.19
CA GLN A 31 -9.25 -1.23 -17.85
C GLN A 31 -8.45 -2.47 -17.41
N GLU A 32 -8.27 -3.45 -18.30
CA GLU A 32 -7.43 -4.63 -18.06
C GLU A 32 -5.96 -4.26 -17.81
N LEU A 33 -5.40 -3.38 -18.64
CA LEU A 33 -4.03 -2.90 -18.46
C LEU A 33 -3.87 -2.17 -17.12
N LEU A 34 -4.78 -1.25 -16.79
CA LEU A 34 -4.76 -0.52 -15.53
C LEU A 34 -4.87 -1.48 -14.34
N GLY A 35 -5.74 -2.49 -14.43
CA GLY A 35 -5.88 -3.52 -13.41
C GLY A 35 -4.56 -4.28 -13.18
N SER A 36 -3.88 -4.68 -14.26
CA SER A 36 -2.58 -5.34 -14.16
C SER A 36 -1.50 -4.42 -13.58
N LEU A 37 -1.46 -3.15 -13.99
CA LEU A 37 -0.54 -2.15 -13.46
C LEU A 37 -0.75 -1.91 -11.95
N LEU A 38 -2.00 -1.80 -11.49
CA LEU A 38 -2.35 -1.66 -10.07
C LEU A 38 -1.91 -2.89 -9.27
N ARG A 39 -2.13 -4.10 -9.78
CA ARG A 39 -1.66 -5.34 -9.12
C ARG A 39 -0.14 -5.39 -9.01
N ILE A 40 0.60 -5.01 -10.06
CA ILE A 40 2.07 -4.91 -10.02
C ILE A 40 2.52 -3.91 -8.96
N GLN A 41 1.83 -2.77 -8.84
CA GLN A 41 2.12 -1.79 -7.81
C GLN A 41 1.94 -2.38 -6.41
N GLU A 42 0.81 -3.05 -6.14
CA GLU A 42 0.52 -3.65 -4.84
C GLU A 42 1.51 -4.77 -4.47
N LEU A 43 1.90 -5.63 -5.43
CA LEU A 43 2.96 -6.63 -5.21
C LEU A 43 4.30 -5.97 -4.90
N GLY A 44 4.62 -4.84 -5.55
CA GLY A 44 5.78 -4.03 -5.25
C GLY A 44 5.77 -3.50 -3.81
N PHE A 45 4.61 -3.01 -3.34
CA PHE A 45 4.47 -2.57 -1.94
C PHE A 45 4.56 -3.72 -0.95
N ALA A 46 3.99 -4.89 -1.26
CA ALA A 46 4.13 -6.08 -0.44
C ALA A 46 5.61 -6.45 -0.26
N LEU A 47 6.42 -6.44 -1.34
CA LEU A 47 7.87 -6.66 -1.23
C LEU A 47 8.54 -5.66 -0.28
N MET A 48 8.16 -4.38 -0.34
CA MET A 48 8.70 -3.35 0.56
C MET A 48 8.29 -3.57 2.02
N GLU A 49 7.09 -4.08 2.27
CA GLU A 49 6.63 -4.46 3.61
C GLU A 49 7.45 -5.62 4.17
N HIS A 50 7.70 -6.64 3.36
CA HIS A 50 8.60 -7.73 3.71
C HIS A 50 10.04 -7.25 3.98
N ASP A 51 10.54 -6.30 3.17
CA ASP A 51 11.85 -5.69 3.39
C ASP A 51 11.91 -4.86 4.69
N ALA A 52 10.90 -4.04 4.94
CA ALA A 52 10.78 -3.28 6.19
C ALA A 52 10.71 -4.20 7.41
N ALA A 53 10.07 -5.37 7.26
CA ALA A 53 9.96 -6.40 8.27
C ALA A 53 11.18 -7.32 8.39
N GLU A 54 12.21 -7.15 7.55
CA GLU A 54 13.36 -8.05 7.45
C GLU A 54 12.98 -9.53 7.22
N SER A 55 11.83 -9.81 6.58
CA SER A 55 11.32 -11.17 6.35
C SER A 55 11.54 -11.64 4.92
N GLN A 56 12.13 -12.83 4.73
CA GLN A 56 12.31 -13.44 3.41
C GLN A 56 11.13 -14.33 2.99
N LYS A 57 10.27 -14.72 3.94
CA LYS A 57 9.17 -15.66 3.69
C LYS A 57 8.17 -15.04 2.72
N GLY A 58 7.83 -15.76 1.64
CA GLY A 58 6.82 -15.31 0.65
C GLY A 58 7.35 -14.36 -0.42
N LYS A 59 8.54 -13.76 -0.24
CA LYS A 59 9.08 -12.79 -1.21
C LYS A 59 9.26 -13.38 -2.62
N ASP A 60 9.71 -14.62 -2.74
CA ASP A 60 9.94 -15.25 -4.04
C ASP A 60 8.65 -15.50 -4.83
N GLU A 61 7.57 -15.83 -4.12
CA GLU A 61 6.24 -15.99 -4.72
C GLU A 61 5.71 -14.63 -5.22
N ILE A 62 5.86 -13.58 -4.41
CA ILE A 62 5.47 -12.22 -4.78
C ILE A 62 6.29 -11.71 -5.98
N ARG A 63 7.62 -11.95 -5.99
CA ARG A 63 8.50 -11.59 -7.13
C ARG A 63 8.04 -12.28 -8.40
N ARG A 64 7.80 -13.59 -8.34
CA ARG A 64 7.34 -14.38 -9.49
C ARG A 64 6.01 -13.88 -10.03
N ALA A 65 5.02 -13.66 -9.17
CA ALA A 65 3.72 -13.12 -9.56
C ALA A 65 3.85 -11.73 -10.21
N ARG A 66 4.75 -10.88 -9.68
CA ARG A 66 5.03 -9.56 -10.24
C ARG A 66 5.70 -9.65 -11.61
N GLU A 67 6.67 -10.55 -11.78
CA GLU A 67 7.37 -10.78 -13.06
C GLU A 67 6.42 -11.31 -14.14
N GLU A 68 5.55 -12.26 -13.78
CA GLU A 68 4.55 -12.83 -14.68
C GLU A 68 3.58 -11.75 -15.19
N LEU A 69 3.06 -10.90 -14.30
CA LEU A 69 2.21 -9.78 -14.70
C LEU A 69 2.97 -8.76 -15.55
N ALA A 70 4.21 -8.45 -15.19
CA ALA A 70 5.04 -7.46 -15.88
C ALA A 70 5.36 -7.85 -17.33
N ALA A 71 5.45 -9.15 -17.64
CA ALA A 71 5.74 -9.64 -18.99
C ALA A 71 4.73 -9.17 -20.05
N GLY A 72 3.48 -8.91 -19.66
CA GLY A 72 2.43 -8.41 -20.54
C GLY A 72 2.31 -6.88 -20.62
N ILE A 73 3.15 -6.13 -19.91
CA ILE A 73 3.00 -4.67 -19.78
C ILE A 73 3.90 -3.93 -20.78
N PRO A 74 3.37 -2.94 -21.53
CA PRO A 74 4.19 -2.08 -22.37
C PRO A 74 5.31 -1.39 -21.58
N LEU A 75 6.54 -1.44 -22.12
CA LEU A 75 7.76 -0.93 -21.47
C LEU A 75 7.63 0.51 -20.96
N GLN A 76 6.89 1.36 -21.67
CA GLN A 76 6.66 2.75 -21.26
C GLN A 76 6.03 2.86 -19.87
N TRP A 77 5.09 1.95 -19.52
CA TRP A 77 4.41 1.96 -18.23
C TRP A 77 5.24 1.29 -17.14
N MET A 78 6.00 0.25 -17.49
CA MET A 78 6.98 -0.36 -16.59
C MET A 78 8.04 0.64 -16.12
N ARG A 79 8.55 1.49 -17.03
CA ARG A 79 9.49 2.57 -16.68
C ARG A 79 8.89 3.55 -15.68
N VAL A 80 7.59 3.88 -15.78
CA VAL A 80 6.92 4.77 -14.83
C VAL A 80 6.79 4.12 -13.46
N LEU A 81 6.39 2.83 -13.43
CA LEU A 81 6.30 2.03 -12.22
C LEU A 81 7.64 1.97 -11.48
N GLU A 82 8.68 1.50 -12.16
CA GLU A 82 10.01 1.31 -11.57
C GLU A 82 10.60 2.63 -11.05
N ARG A 83 10.52 3.70 -11.84
CA ARG A 83 11.06 5.02 -11.45
C ARG A 83 10.49 5.53 -10.13
N LEU A 84 9.19 5.37 -9.90
CA LEU A 84 8.52 5.90 -8.71
C LEU A 84 8.52 4.89 -7.55
N GLN A 85 8.25 3.62 -7.82
CA GLN A 85 8.23 2.58 -6.78
C GLN A 85 9.61 2.31 -6.19
N ASN A 86 10.70 2.42 -6.95
CA ASN A 86 12.04 2.24 -6.38
C ASN A 86 12.38 3.29 -5.31
N THR A 87 11.63 4.40 -5.25
CA THR A 87 11.74 5.42 -4.18
C THR A 87 10.73 5.22 -3.05
N GLY A 88 10.02 4.09 -3.03
CA GLY A 88 8.95 3.79 -2.06
C GLY A 88 7.65 4.56 -2.30
N GLN A 89 7.49 5.18 -3.47
CA GLN A 89 6.33 6.00 -3.80
C GLN A 89 5.38 5.29 -4.77
N PRO A 90 4.07 5.57 -4.71
CA PRO A 90 3.11 5.07 -5.68
C PRO A 90 3.40 5.64 -7.07
N ALA A 91 3.32 4.81 -8.09
CA ALA A 91 3.38 5.23 -9.49
C ALA A 91 1.99 5.49 -10.08
N ILE A 92 0.99 4.80 -9.56
CA ILE A 92 -0.41 4.84 -9.98
C ILE A 92 -1.22 5.35 -8.80
N VAL A 93 -1.99 6.41 -9.00
CA VAL A 93 -2.71 7.10 -7.93
C VAL A 93 -4.10 7.53 -8.38
N PRO A 94 -5.09 7.58 -7.47
CA PRO A 94 -6.42 8.02 -7.83
C PRO A 94 -6.45 9.50 -8.20
N ALA A 95 -7.26 9.84 -9.19
CA ALA A 95 -7.76 11.17 -9.45
C ALA A 95 -9.15 11.27 -8.80
N THR A 96 -9.25 11.98 -7.69
CA THR A 96 -10.48 12.10 -6.89
C THR A 96 -10.95 13.54 -6.95
N ASP A 97 -12.22 13.75 -7.27
CA ASP A 97 -12.84 15.08 -7.42
C ASP A 97 -12.10 16.00 -8.40
N GLY A 98 -11.49 15.42 -9.45
CA GLY A 98 -10.69 16.17 -10.42
C GLY A 98 -9.28 16.54 -9.94
N PHE A 99 -8.82 16.04 -8.79
CA PHE A 99 -7.48 16.30 -8.27
C PHE A 99 -6.62 15.04 -8.26
N CYS A 100 -5.32 15.19 -8.56
CA CYS A 100 -4.36 14.12 -8.31
C CYS A 100 -4.23 13.91 -6.79
N SER A 101 -4.51 12.71 -6.29
CA SER A 101 -4.38 12.38 -4.86
C SER A 101 -2.95 12.54 -4.32
N TYR A 102 -1.93 12.46 -5.17
CA TYR A 102 -0.54 12.61 -4.72
C TYR A 102 -0.07 14.06 -4.66
N CYS A 103 -0.02 14.76 -5.81
CA CYS A 103 0.54 16.12 -5.87
C CYS A 103 -0.50 17.22 -5.71
N ARG A 104 -1.78 16.85 -5.60
CA ARG A 104 -2.92 17.76 -5.38
C ARG A 104 -3.17 18.80 -6.45
N ILE A 105 -2.48 18.75 -7.59
CA ILE A 105 -2.84 19.58 -8.74
C ILE A 105 -4.24 19.22 -9.23
N GLN A 106 -4.99 20.23 -9.64
CA GLN A 106 -6.22 20.03 -10.40
C GLN A 106 -5.85 19.42 -11.76
N VAL A 107 -6.39 18.24 -12.04
CA VAL A 107 -6.25 17.57 -13.32
C VAL A 107 -7.08 18.34 -14.34
N PRO A 108 -6.53 18.73 -15.51
CA PRO A 108 -7.29 19.42 -16.53
C PRO A 108 -8.60 18.70 -16.85
N THR A 109 -9.73 19.41 -16.89
CA THR A 109 -11.08 18.80 -16.96
C THR A 109 -11.22 17.77 -18.07
N ARG A 110 -10.71 18.05 -19.27
CA ARG A 110 -10.72 17.11 -20.39
C ARG A 110 -9.96 15.82 -20.08
N MET A 111 -8.77 15.94 -19.51
CA MET A 111 -7.96 14.79 -19.09
C MET A 111 -8.69 13.98 -18.02
N PHE A 112 -9.28 14.64 -17.02
CA PHE A 112 -10.04 13.95 -15.98
C PHE A 112 -11.22 13.15 -16.55
N GLN A 113 -11.95 13.70 -17.52
CA GLN A 113 -13.05 12.99 -18.21
C GLN A 113 -12.54 11.77 -19.01
N GLU A 114 -11.36 11.86 -19.63
CA GLU A 114 -10.74 10.75 -20.36
C GLU A 114 -10.26 9.64 -19.39
N VAL A 115 -9.72 10.01 -18.23
CA VAL A 115 -9.37 9.07 -17.14
C VAL A 115 -10.61 8.38 -16.59
N LEU A 116 -11.67 9.14 -16.29
CA LEU A 116 -12.93 8.60 -15.75
C LEU A 116 -13.56 7.56 -16.68
N ARG A 117 -13.41 7.73 -18.00
CA ARG A 117 -13.97 6.82 -19.01
C ARG A 117 -13.05 5.66 -19.35
N ASN A 118 -11.87 5.57 -18.73
CA ASN A 118 -10.80 4.63 -19.12
C ASN A 118 -10.55 4.64 -20.64
N SER A 119 -10.57 5.82 -21.27
CA SER A 119 -10.40 5.92 -22.73
C SER A 119 -8.95 5.73 -23.18
N ARG A 120 -8.01 6.11 -22.31
CA ARG A 120 -6.57 5.89 -22.44
C ARG A 120 -5.90 6.09 -21.08
N ILE A 121 -4.69 5.57 -20.91
CA ILE A 121 -3.88 5.84 -19.72
C ILE A 121 -3.35 7.27 -19.78
N HIS A 122 -3.52 8.00 -18.68
CA HIS A 122 -2.98 9.35 -18.51
C HIS A 122 -2.01 9.43 -17.35
N GLN A 123 -1.00 10.28 -17.51
CA GLN A 123 -0.13 10.70 -16.44
C GLN A 123 -0.52 12.10 -15.95
N CYS A 124 -0.40 12.33 -14.65
CA CYS A 124 -0.52 13.64 -14.04
C CYS A 124 0.50 14.60 -14.67
N PRO A 125 0.09 15.80 -15.13
CA PRO A 125 1.00 16.74 -15.78
C PRO A 125 2.05 17.34 -14.84
N CYS A 126 1.84 17.26 -13.52
CA CYS A 126 2.77 17.78 -12.52
C CYS A 126 3.77 16.72 -12.06
N CYS A 127 3.30 15.54 -11.64
CA CYS A 127 4.14 14.54 -10.98
C CYS A 127 4.38 13.26 -11.81
N ALA A 128 3.84 13.20 -13.03
CA ALA A 128 3.97 12.09 -13.99
C ALA A 128 3.47 10.72 -13.50
N ARG A 129 2.67 10.67 -12.43
CA ARG A 129 1.99 9.45 -11.97
C ARG A 129 0.83 9.08 -12.87
N ILE A 130 0.61 7.78 -13.06
CA ILE A 130 -0.56 7.28 -13.78
C ILE A 130 -1.81 7.58 -12.94
N LEU A 131 -2.84 8.12 -13.58
CA LEU A 131 -4.11 8.48 -12.95
C LEU A 131 -5.17 7.42 -13.23
N TYR A 132 -6.01 7.14 -12.24
CA TYR A 132 -7.23 6.35 -12.40
C TYR A 132 -8.35 6.92 -11.53
N VAL A 133 -9.61 6.57 -11.80
CA VAL A 133 -10.72 6.86 -10.88
C VAL A 133 -11.16 5.55 -10.23
N PRO A 134 -11.11 5.41 -8.89
CA PRO A 134 -11.62 4.22 -8.22
C PRO A 134 -13.12 4.04 -8.46
N GLU A 135 -13.56 2.79 -8.56
CA GLU A 135 -14.99 2.48 -8.52
C GLU A 135 -15.58 3.00 -7.20
N GLY A 136 -16.64 3.81 -7.28
CA GLY A 136 -17.25 4.44 -6.10
C GLY A 136 -16.73 5.84 -5.74
N GLY A 137 -15.81 6.44 -6.52
CA GLY A 137 -15.48 7.87 -6.40
C GLY A 137 -14.30 8.23 -5.50
N GLY A 138 -13.50 7.26 -5.08
CA GLY A 138 -12.35 7.48 -4.19
C GLY A 138 -12.74 7.65 -2.72
N LEU A 139 -11.79 7.43 -1.82
CA LEU A 139 -12.03 7.44 -0.38
C LEU A 139 -11.57 8.79 0.19
N HIS A 140 -12.52 9.62 0.63
CA HIS A 140 -12.23 10.94 1.19
C HIS A 140 -12.89 11.15 2.55
N LEU A 141 -12.09 11.56 3.53
CA LEU A 141 -12.54 12.00 4.84
C LEU A 141 -13.24 13.36 4.73
N LYS A 142 -14.49 13.43 5.19
CA LYS A 142 -15.19 14.72 5.37
C LYS A 142 -14.51 15.48 6.50
N ASP A 143 -14.36 16.79 6.34
CA ASP A 143 -13.63 17.69 7.25
C ASP A 143 -13.71 17.26 8.72
N SER A 144 -12.54 17.17 9.34
CA SER A 144 -12.23 16.87 10.75
C SER A 144 -12.03 15.38 11.16
N ALA A 145 -10.76 14.99 11.30
CA ALA A 145 -10.23 14.24 12.46
C ALA A 145 -8.70 14.06 12.36
N SER A 146 -7.93 15.15 12.39
CA SER A 146 -6.54 15.07 12.86
C SER A 146 -6.55 15.38 14.35
N ARG A 147 -6.52 14.36 15.19
CA ARG A 147 -6.16 14.51 16.60
C ARG A 147 -5.32 13.33 17.04
N ILE A 148 -4.07 13.29 16.60
CA ILE A 148 -3.13 12.27 17.07
C ILE A 148 -2.01 12.95 17.86
N GLY A 149 -1.69 12.35 19.00
CA GLY A 149 -1.02 12.94 20.15
C GLY A 149 0.44 13.36 19.93
N ALA A 150 1.07 13.88 20.99
CA ALA A 150 2.41 14.43 20.91
C ALA A 150 3.49 13.32 20.83
N GLY A 151 4.01 13.08 19.62
CA GLY A 151 5.26 12.36 19.36
C GLY A 151 5.17 10.83 19.21
N GLY A 152 6.07 10.26 18.40
CA GLY A 152 6.19 8.81 18.18
C GLY A 152 4.93 8.14 17.60
N PHE A 153 4.75 6.84 17.89
CA PHE A 153 3.57 6.07 17.46
C PHE A 153 2.23 6.64 17.95
N ALA A 154 2.25 7.40 19.06
CA ALA A 154 1.09 8.12 19.56
C ALA A 154 0.63 9.25 18.64
N ARG A 155 1.31 9.48 17.50
CA ARG A 155 0.91 10.31 16.36
C ARG A 155 0.10 9.55 15.30
N PHE A 156 -0.04 8.23 15.39
CA PHE A 156 -0.86 7.45 14.44
C PHE A 156 -1.88 6.53 15.12
N SER A 157 -1.82 6.39 16.43
CA SER A 157 -2.74 5.54 17.20
C SER A 157 -2.97 6.11 18.60
N ASN A 158 -3.88 5.53 19.36
CA ASN A 158 -4.18 5.92 20.74
C ASN A 158 -4.82 4.73 21.51
N PRO A 159 -5.01 4.82 22.85
CA PRO A 159 -5.63 3.75 23.63
C PRO A 159 -7.00 3.32 23.12
N GLN A 160 -7.82 4.24 22.61
CA GLN A 160 -9.15 3.92 22.07
C GLN A 160 -9.08 3.18 20.74
N LEU A 161 -7.94 3.15 20.05
CA LEU A 161 -7.73 2.38 18.82
C LEU A 161 -7.14 1.00 19.07
N VAL A 162 -7.00 0.59 20.34
CA VAL A 162 -6.60 -0.76 20.71
C VAL A 162 -7.86 -1.60 20.99
N LEU A 163 -7.95 -2.77 20.35
CA LEU A 163 -8.96 -3.78 20.58
C LEU A 163 -8.27 -4.96 21.27
N PRO A 164 -8.27 -5.02 22.62
CA PRO A 164 -7.50 -6.01 23.38
C PRO A 164 -8.03 -7.44 23.25
N ASN A 165 -9.20 -7.63 22.64
CA ASN A 165 -9.81 -8.93 22.43
C ASN A 165 -10.74 -8.91 21.21
N LEU A 166 -10.17 -9.17 20.04
CA LEU A 166 -10.94 -9.40 18.82
C LEU A 166 -11.77 -10.68 18.95
N SER A 167 -13.03 -10.63 18.49
CA SER A 167 -13.97 -11.75 18.59
C SER A 167 -14.02 -12.61 17.33
N GLY A 168 -13.71 -12.00 16.19
CA GLY A 168 -13.71 -12.58 14.85
C GLY A 168 -12.75 -13.75 14.72
N ARG A 169 -13.17 -14.70 13.89
CA ARG A 169 -12.47 -15.97 13.63
C ARG A 169 -12.00 -16.12 12.20
N SER A 170 -12.38 -15.19 11.34
CA SER A 170 -11.93 -15.09 9.95
C SER A 170 -11.32 -13.72 9.69
N MET A 171 -10.52 -13.61 8.63
CA MET A 171 -9.91 -12.34 8.21
C MET A 171 -10.97 -11.24 7.98
N PRO A 172 -12.08 -11.48 7.25
CA PRO A 172 -13.11 -10.47 7.07
C PRO A 172 -13.74 -10.00 8.39
N GLU A 173 -14.03 -10.92 9.31
CA GLU A 173 -14.63 -10.60 10.62
C GLU A 173 -13.72 -9.70 11.47
N VAL A 174 -12.42 -10.01 11.55
CA VAL A 174 -11.49 -9.16 12.33
C VAL A 174 -11.23 -7.81 11.67
N LEU A 175 -11.24 -7.74 10.33
CA LEU A 175 -11.16 -6.46 9.64
C LEU A 175 -12.41 -5.62 9.88
N GLU A 176 -13.60 -6.23 9.84
CA GLU A 176 -14.87 -5.56 10.15
C GLU A 176 -14.85 -4.93 11.53
N GLU A 177 -14.46 -5.68 12.58
CA GLU A 177 -14.34 -5.13 13.95
C GLU A 177 -13.39 -3.92 14.03
N MET A 178 -12.24 -3.98 13.35
CA MET A 178 -11.25 -2.91 13.39
C MET A 178 -11.68 -1.68 12.61
N VAL A 179 -12.34 -1.88 11.46
CA VAL A 179 -12.92 -0.82 10.61
C VAL A 179 -14.08 -0.15 11.34
N GLU A 180 -15.00 -0.92 11.91
CA GLU A 180 -16.11 -0.39 12.72
C GLU A 180 -15.61 0.42 13.90
N ARG A 181 -14.53 -0.04 14.56
CA ARG A 181 -13.91 0.72 15.65
C ARG A 181 -13.41 2.08 15.19
N LEU A 182 -12.69 2.14 14.06
CA LEU A 182 -12.24 3.41 13.49
C LEU A 182 -13.41 4.32 13.13
N ALA A 183 -14.46 3.77 12.52
CA ALA A 183 -15.64 4.54 12.11
C ALA A 183 -16.43 5.08 13.31
N SER A 184 -16.62 4.26 14.36
CA SER A 184 -17.34 4.66 15.59
C SER A 184 -16.68 5.83 16.33
N LEU A 185 -15.38 5.99 16.12
CA LEU A 185 -14.55 7.06 16.71
C LEU A 185 -14.33 8.22 15.72
N GLY A 186 -14.94 8.17 14.54
CA GLY A 186 -14.88 9.24 13.52
C GLY A 186 -13.58 9.31 12.72
N TRP A 187 -12.75 8.26 12.72
CA TRP A 187 -11.45 8.26 12.01
C TRP A 187 -11.55 7.97 10.52
N ILE A 188 -12.60 7.29 10.11
CA ILE A 188 -12.82 6.91 8.71
C ILE A 188 -14.27 7.20 8.32
N PRO A 189 -14.51 7.62 7.08
CA PRO A 189 -15.85 7.70 6.52
C PRO A 189 -16.19 6.34 5.87
N GLU A 190 -17.46 6.10 5.58
CA GLU A 190 -17.89 4.98 4.71
C GLU A 190 -17.24 3.61 5.07
N PRO A 191 -17.43 3.08 6.30
CA PRO A 191 -16.77 1.86 6.77
C PRO A 191 -16.92 0.66 5.83
N LYS A 192 -18.04 0.56 5.10
CA LYS A 192 -18.30 -0.52 4.14
C LYS A 192 -17.32 -0.51 2.96
N GLU A 193 -16.97 0.66 2.44
CA GLU A 193 -16.05 0.80 1.32
C GLU A 193 -14.60 0.56 1.77
N ILE A 194 -14.25 1.02 2.98
CA ILE A 194 -12.94 0.74 3.60
C ILE A 194 -12.78 -0.76 3.86
N LEU A 195 -13.79 -1.43 4.42
CA LEU A 195 -13.77 -2.87 4.66
C LEU A 195 -13.63 -3.65 3.35
N ARG A 196 -14.40 -3.28 2.31
CA ARG A 196 -14.30 -3.91 1.00
C ARG A 196 -12.90 -3.76 0.41
N ALA A 197 -12.34 -2.55 0.44
CA ALA A 197 -10.99 -2.27 -0.06
C ALA A 197 -9.92 -3.06 0.72
N ALA A 198 -10.07 -3.17 2.04
CA ALA A 198 -9.16 -3.93 2.90
C ALA A 198 -9.18 -5.43 2.58
N ILE A 199 -10.37 -6.02 2.44
CA ILE A 199 -10.55 -7.43 2.09
C ILE A 199 -9.95 -7.72 0.70
N GLN A 200 -10.29 -6.90 -0.30
CA GLN A 200 -9.74 -7.06 -1.66
C GLN A 200 -8.21 -6.96 -1.65
N ARG A 201 -7.64 -6.03 -0.88
CA ARG A 201 -6.20 -5.89 -0.75
C ARG A 201 -5.55 -7.13 -0.12
N GLU A 202 -6.18 -7.69 0.91
CA GLU A 202 -5.68 -8.89 1.60
C GLU A 202 -5.77 -10.14 0.72
N GLU A 203 -6.81 -10.25 -0.11
CA GLU A 203 -7.00 -11.35 -1.06
C GLU A 203 -5.98 -11.35 -2.21
N LEU A 204 -5.42 -10.19 -2.57
CA LEU A 204 -4.37 -10.10 -3.59
C LEU A 204 -3.05 -10.73 -3.11
N VAL A 205 -2.63 -10.36 -1.91
CA VAL A 205 -1.41 -10.87 -1.27
C VAL A 205 -1.53 -10.64 0.22
N THR A 206 -1.26 -11.69 0.99
CA THR A 206 -1.36 -11.65 2.45
C THR A 206 -0.45 -10.59 3.05
N THR A 207 -0.97 -9.86 4.03
CA THR A 207 -0.19 -8.93 4.86
C THR A 207 0.31 -9.58 6.15
N ALA A 208 0.08 -10.89 6.30
CA ALA A 208 0.64 -11.67 7.40
C ALA A 208 2.16 -11.78 7.26
N LEU A 209 2.83 -11.42 8.34
CA LEU A 209 4.28 -11.48 8.46
C LEU A 209 4.68 -12.51 9.52
N GLU A 210 5.97 -12.57 9.81
CA GLU A 210 6.48 -13.45 10.85
C GLU A 210 5.92 -13.11 12.24
N HIS A 211 6.16 -14.01 13.18
CA HIS A 211 5.82 -13.81 14.58
C HIS A 211 4.30 -13.68 14.89
N GLY A 212 3.43 -14.04 13.95
CA GLY A 212 1.98 -13.94 14.13
C GLY A 212 1.48 -12.49 14.07
N LEU A 213 2.17 -11.64 13.31
CA LEU A 213 1.78 -10.26 13.04
C LEU A 213 1.07 -10.19 11.69
N ALA A 214 0.10 -9.29 11.54
CA ALA A 214 -0.47 -8.92 10.25
C ALA A 214 -0.66 -7.40 10.17
N PHE A 215 -0.49 -6.84 8.97
CA PHE A 215 -0.55 -5.40 8.71
C PHE A 215 -1.59 -5.08 7.63
N PRO A 216 -2.86 -5.46 7.83
CA PRO A 216 -3.89 -5.17 6.85
C PRO A 216 -4.05 -3.65 6.70
N HIS A 217 -4.27 -3.16 5.49
CA HIS A 217 -4.31 -1.73 5.27
C HIS A 217 -5.08 -1.33 4.01
N VAL A 218 -5.49 -0.06 3.97
CA VAL A 218 -6.04 0.61 2.79
C VAL A 218 -5.19 1.84 2.48
N ARG A 219 -4.76 1.98 1.23
CA ARG A 219 -3.98 3.12 0.73
C ARG A 219 -4.85 4.07 -0.08
N GLY A 220 -4.48 5.35 -0.12
CA GLY A 220 -5.14 6.37 -0.94
C GLY A 220 -6.45 6.88 -0.33
N VAL A 221 -6.58 6.82 0.99
CA VAL A 221 -7.69 7.45 1.72
C VAL A 221 -7.26 8.88 2.07
N GLU A 222 -7.80 9.84 1.32
CA GLU A 222 -7.40 11.25 1.39
C GLU A 222 -8.28 12.05 2.37
N GLY A 223 -7.84 13.25 2.76
CA GLY A 223 -8.61 14.13 3.65
C GLY A 223 -8.33 13.95 5.15
N GLY A 224 -7.46 13.01 5.53
CA GLY A 224 -7.03 12.81 6.92
C GLY A 224 -5.56 12.40 7.07
N GLY A 225 -5.23 11.91 8.27
CA GLY A 225 -3.89 11.42 8.61
C GLY A 225 -3.77 9.90 8.54
N LEU A 226 -2.53 9.40 8.53
CA LEU A 226 -2.25 7.99 8.76
C LEU A 226 -2.80 7.59 10.14
N VAL A 227 -3.63 6.56 10.18
CA VAL A 227 -4.19 6.01 11.43
C VAL A 227 -3.96 4.50 11.47
N VAL A 228 -3.64 4.00 12.67
CA VAL A 228 -3.36 2.59 12.95
C VAL A 228 -4.23 2.12 14.12
N ALA A 229 -5.09 1.14 13.88
CA ALA A 229 -5.79 0.38 14.91
C ALA A 229 -5.02 -0.89 15.26
N VAL A 230 -4.99 -1.26 16.54
CA VAL A 230 -4.27 -2.44 17.04
C VAL A 230 -5.28 -3.47 17.51
N GLY A 231 -5.28 -4.65 16.90
CA GLY A 231 -6.19 -5.73 17.22
C GLY A 231 -5.45 -6.92 17.83
N LEU A 232 -5.91 -7.40 18.99
CA LEU A 232 -5.34 -8.57 19.65
C LEU A 232 -6.32 -9.75 19.57
N SER A 233 -5.97 -10.77 18.78
CA SER A 233 -6.72 -12.03 18.70
C SER A 233 -5.99 -13.14 19.44
N ARG A 234 -6.54 -13.59 20.57
CA ARG A 234 -5.94 -14.65 21.39
C ARG A 234 -5.95 -16.01 20.70
N LYS A 235 -7.04 -16.29 19.97
CA LYS A 235 -7.19 -17.54 19.21
C LYS A 235 -6.34 -17.49 17.94
N GLY A 236 -6.16 -16.30 17.37
CA GLY A 236 -5.48 -16.08 16.11
C GLY A 236 -6.38 -16.35 14.92
N VAL A 237 -6.01 -15.79 13.76
CA VAL A 237 -6.80 -15.83 12.52
C VAL A 237 -5.90 -16.14 11.34
N HIS A 238 -6.40 -16.91 10.36
CA HIS A 238 -5.72 -17.14 9.10
C HIS A 238 -6.00 -15.98 8.13
N PHE A 239 -4.93 -15.38 7.61
CA PHE A 239 -5.00 -14.30 6.62
C PHE A 239 -4.83 -14.82 5.19
N SER A 240 -4.15 -15.95 5.01
CA SER A 240 -4.06 -16.65 3.73
C SER A 240 -4.53 -18.11 3.83
N LYS A 241 -5.21 -18.57 2.79
CA LYS A 241 -5.62 -19.97 2.64
C LYS A 241 -4.36 -20.82 2.42
N GLY A 242 -4.14 -21.80 3.30
CA GLY A 242 -2.98 -22.70 3.23
C GLY A 242 -1.80 -22.29 4.11
N GLU A 243 -1.83 -21.09 4.71
CA GLU A 243 -0.85 -20.74 5.73
C GLU A 243 -1.15 -21.44 7.06
N ARG A 244 -0.19 -22.24 7.54
CA ARG A 244 -0.30 -22.92 8.84
C ARG A 244 -0.20 -21.98 10.05
N ARG A 245 0.29 -20.76 9.87
CA ARG A 245 0.51 -19.80 10.97
C ARG A 245 -0.69 -18.89 11.13
N LEU A 246 -1.07 -18.66 12.38
CA LEU A 246 -2.14 -17.75 12.75
C LEU A 246 -1.58 -16.36 13.10
N SER A 247 -2.23 -15.32 12.61
CA SER A 247 -1.99 -13.93 13.01
C SER A 247 -2.77 -13.63 14.29
N ARG A 248 -2.08 -13.09 15.29
CA ARG A 248 -2.63 -12.79 16.63
C ARG A 248 -2.58 -11.32 16.98
N ILE A 249 -1.66 -10.57 16.39
CA ILE A 249 -1.52 -9.12 16.60
C ILE A 249 -1.66 -8.46 15.23
N LEU A 250 -2.70 -7.65 15.08
CA LEU A 250 -3.09 -7.02 13.83
C LEU A 250 -2.89 -5.51 13.94
N PHE A 251 -2.32 -4.90 12.91
CA PHE A 251 -2.15 -3.45 12.80
C PHE A 251 -2.91 -2.93 11.57
N PHE A 252 -4.21 -2.71 11.71
CA PHE A 252 -5.03 -2.22 10.63
C PHE A 252 -4.74 -0.74 10.37
N SER A 253 -4.33 -0.39 9.15
CA SER A 253 -3.89 0.96 8.81
C SER A 253 -4.70 1.58 7.69
N VAL A 254 -5.06 2.86 7.84
CA VAL A 254 -5.62 3.68 6.75
C VAL A 254 -4.59 4.75 6.40
N ILE A 255 -4.14 4.72 5.14
CA ILE A 255 -2.90 5.35 4.71
C ILE A 255 -3.20 6.37 3.60
N PRO A 256 -3.07 7.68 3.87
CA PRO A 256 -3.04 8.69 2.82
C PRO A 256 -1.88 8.44 1.86
N GLN A 257 -2.04 8.80 0.58
CA GLN A 257 -1.08 8.44 -0.45
C GLN A 257 0.33 8.99 -0.18
N ALA A 258 0.42 10.18 0.43
CA ALA A 258 1.68 10.82 0.82
C ALA A 258 2.37 10.17 2.03
N ALA A 259 1.67 9.33 2.80
CA ALA A 259 2.18 8.72 4.03
C ALA A 259 2.75 7.29 3.82
N SER A 260 2.80 6.78 2.58
CA SER A 260 3.24 5.40 2.30
C SER A 260 4.63 5.06 2.86
N THR A 261 5.61 5.94 2.70
CA THR A 261 6.97 5.71 3.22
C THR A 261 7.01 5.72 4.76
N LEU A 262 6.23 6.60 5.39
CA LEU A 262 6.12 6.67 6.85
C LEU A 262 5.49 5.39 7.41
N TYR A 263 4.45 4.87 6.74
CA TYR A 263 3.85 3.59 7.08
C TYR A 263 4.87 2.44 7.06
N LEU A 264 5.74 2.36 6.05
CA LEU A 264 6.77 1.29 5.99
C LEU A 264 7.74 1.37 7.18
N LYS A 265 8.09 2.57 7.66
CA LYS A 265 8.90 2.74 8.88
C LYS A 265 8.17 2.21 10.13
N ILE A 266 6.85 2.44 10.22
CA ILE A 266 6.02 1.91 11.30
C ILE A 266 5.98 0.38 11.27
N VAL A 267 5.79 -0.23 10.09
CA VAL A 267 5.84 -1.70 9.93
C VAL A 267 7.15 -2.27 10.47
N GLY A 268 8.30 -1.75 9.99
CA GLY A 268 9.61 -2.25 10.44
C GLY A 268 9.86 -2.05 11.93
N GLY A 269 9.45 -0.90 12.47
CA GLY A 269 9.54 -0.62 13.91
C GLY A 269 8.69 -1.56 14.76
N LEU A 270 7.45 -1.85 14.34
CA LEU A 270 6.54 -2.76 15.05
C LEU A 270 7.02 -4.20 14.99
N VAL A 271 7.49 -4.67 13.81
CA VAL A 271 8.06 -6.01 13.66
C VAL A 271 9.29 -6.17 14.55
N LYS A 272 10.17 -5.17 14.60
CA LYS A 272 11.36 -5.18 15.47
C LYS A 272 10.98 -5.19 16.95
N ALA A 273 10.03 -4.36 17.37
CA ALA A 273 9.53 -4.29 18.75
C ALA A 273 8.90 -5.62 19.21
N LEU A 274 8.26 -6.35 18.29
CA LEU A 274 7.54 -7.59 18.57
C LEU A 274 8.28 -8.86 18.10
N ARG A 275 9.60 -8.74 17.86
CA ARG A 275 10.46 -9.84 17.42
C ARG A 275 10.53 -10.97 18.45
N THR A 276 10.59 -10.63 19.74
CA THR A 276 10.69 -11.63 20.82
C THR A 276 9.33 -12.17 21.21
N GLU A 277 9.27 -13.45 21.56
CA GLU A 277 8.03 -14.08 22.03
C GLU A 277 7.53 -13.46 23.34
N GLN A 278 8.45 -13.04 24.20
CA GLN A 278 8.16 -12.35 25.47
C GLN A 278 7.40 -11.05 25.23
N ALA A 279 7.84 -10.23 24.27
CA ALA A 279 7.16 -8.98 23.90
C ALA A 279 5.72 -9.25 23.42
N ARG A 280 5.56 -10.25 22.54
CA ARG A 280 4.23 -10.63 22.03
C ARG A 280 3.31 -11.17 23.11
N LYS A 281 3.84 -12.03 24.01
CA LYS A 281 3.10 -12.56 25.16
C LYS A 281 2.66 -11.45 26.12
N ALA A 282 3.54 -10.48 26.38
CA ALA A 282 3.21 -9.33 27.22
C ALA A 282 2.01 -8.56 26.63
N LEU A 283 2.05 -8.24 25.34
CA LEU A 283 0.95 -7.54 24.67
C LEU A 283 -0.34 -8.37 24.65
N LEU A 284 -0.28 -9.65 24.23
CA LEU A 284 -1.44 -10.55 24.14
C LEU A 284 -2.09 -10.89 25.50
N SER A 285 -1.37 -10.72 26.61
CA SER A 285 -1.89 -10.93 27.97
C SER A 285 -2.79 -9.79 28.45
N CYS A 286 -2.73 -8.63 27.79
CA CYS A 286 -3.51 -7.47 28.16
C CYS A 286 -5.01 -7.71 27.89
N LYS A 287 -5.84 -7.32 28.86
CA LYS A 287 -7.32 -7.38 28.77
C LYS A 287 -7.96 -6.00 28.62
N ASP A 288 -7.16 -4.95 28.81
CA ASP A 288 -7.57 -3.57 28.83
C ASP A 288 -6.84 -2.78 27.73
N SER A 289 -7.57 -1.84 27.13
CA SER A 289 -7.11 -1.00 26.02
C SER A 289 -5.93 -0.11 26.41
N SER A 290 -6.04 0.55 27.56
CA SER A 290 -5.01 1.43 28.10
C SER A 290 -3.78 0.65 28.49
N LYS A 291 -3.95 -0.53 29.10
CA LYS A 291 -2.82 -1.37 29.47
C LYS A 291 -2.07 -1.91 28.27
N ALA A 292 -2.80 -2.39 27.25
CA ALA A 292 -2.21 -2.84 26.01
C ALA A 292 -1.45 -1.71 25.30
N TRP A 293 -2.01 -0.50 25.31
CA TRP A 293 -1.36 0.70 24.78
C TRP A 293 -0.05 1.04 25.51
N GLU A 294 -0.05 1.06 26.83
CA GLU A 294 1.18 1.28 27.63
C GLU A 294 2.27 0.26 27.28
N VAL A 295 1.90 -1.02 27.24
CA VAL A 295 2.84 -2.10 26.90
C VAL A 295 3.37 -1.91 25.48
N LEU A 296 2.52 -1.54 24.52
CA LEU A 296 2.94 -1.28 23.15
C LEU A 296 3.93 -0.11 23.07
N LEU A 297 3.68 0.99 23.80
CA LEU A 297 4.60 2.14 23.84
C LEU A 297 5.95 1.78 24.47
N GLN A 298 5.93 0.99 25.55
CA GLN A 298 7.16 0.51 26.21
C GLN A 298 7.99 -0.40 25.28
N LEU A 299 7.34 -1.30 24.54
CA LEU A 299 8.00 -2.20 23.61
C LEU A 299 8.51 -1.48 22.35
N SER A 300 7.77 -0.46 21.91
CA SER A 300 8.12 0.27 20.69
C SER A 300 9.24 1.27 20.86
N GLY A 301 9.38 1.90 22.04
CA GLY A 301 10.55 2.73 22.40
C GLY A 301 11.06 3.63 21.26
N PRO A 302 12.37 3.67 20.97
CA PRO A 302 12.93 4.46 19.86
C PRO A 302 12.71 3.84 18.47
N ASN A 303 12.08 2.67 18.37
CA ASN A 303 11.93 1.96 17.10
C ASN A 303 10.75 2.46 16.26
N LEU A 304 9.84 3.27 16.83
CA LEU A 304 8.75 3.88 16.10
C LEU A 304 8.96 5.39 15.90
N PRO A 305 8.80 5.89 14.66
CA PRO A 305 8.90 7.32 14.34
C PRO A 305 7.75 8.13 14.95
#